data_AF-A0A699YTM7-F1
#
_entry.id   AF-A0A699YTM7-F1
#
_cell.length_a   1.000
_cell.length_b   1.000
_cell.length_c   1.000
_cell.angle_alpha   90.00
_cell.angle_beta   90.00
_cell.angle_gamma   90.00
#
_symmetry.space_group_name_H-M   'P 1'
#
loop_
_entity.id
_entity.type
_entity.pdbx_description
1 polymer ?
#
loop_
_entity_poly.entity_id
_entity_poly.type
_entity_poly.pdbx_seq_one_letter_code
_entity_poly.pdbx_strand_id
1 'polypeptide(L)' 'MSQYQLLLDKRPIKTPGMQPLVLPTRALALAVAAEWEWQPKGKPRIHTMPLMSIAATAIDQVSDLANQ' A
#
# COMPACT_ATOMS: atom_id res chain seq x y z
N MET A 1 11.81 15.24 -0.39
CA MET A 1 11.44 13.98 0.31
C MET A 1 11.20 12.93 -0.73
N SER A 2 11.89 11.79 -0.65
CA SER A 2 11.75 10.71 -1.63
C SER A 2 10.59 9.80 -1.21
N GLN A 3 9.71 9.47 -2.15
CA GLN A 3 8.52 8.65 -1.92
C GLN A 3 8.53 7.44 -2.86
N TYR A 4 8.04 6.30 -2.39
CA TYR A 4 8.09 5.02 -3.09
C TYR A 4 6.68 4.52 -3.36
N GLN A 5 6.43 4.05 -4.57
CA GLN A 5 5.13 3.50 -4.97
C GLN A 5 5.30 2.05 -5.39
N LEU A 6 4.35 1.19 -4.99
CA LEU A 6 4.29 -0.20 -5.46
C LEU A 6 3.55 -0.27 -6.80
N LEU A 7 4.16 -0.98 -7.74
CA LEU A 7 3.62 -1.26 -9.07
C LEU A 7 3.43 -2.77 -9.21
N LEU A 8 2.20 -3.21 -9.41
CA LEU A 8 1.87 -4.60 -9.76
C LEU A 8 1.52 -4.64 -11.25
N ASP A 9 2.27 -5.41 -12.05
CA ASP A 9 2.09 -5.47 -13.51
C ASP A 9 2.08 -4.07 -14.19
N LYS A 10 2.98 -3.18 -13.73
CA LYS A 10 3.06 -1.77 -14.17
C LYS A 10 1.85 -0.91 -13.79
N ARG A 11 0.93 -1.41 -12.98
CA ARG A 11 -0.21 -0.65 -12.44
C ARG A 11 0.08 -0.25 -10.99
N PRO A 12 -0.10 1.03 -10.64
CA PRO A 12 0.04 1.46 -9.25
C PRO A 12 -1.02 0.78 -8.39
N ILE A 13 -0.58 0.20 -7.27
CA ILE A 13 -1.50 -0.31 -6.27
C ILE A 13 -2.20 0.87 -5.58
N LYS A 14 -3.50 0.71 -5.40
CA LYS A 14 -4.35 1.66 -4.66
C LYS A 14 -4.78 1.08 -3.33
N THR A 15 -4.99 1.95 -2.36
CA THR A 15 -5.65 1.63 -1.09
C THR A 15 -7.12 1.31 -1.33
N PRO A 16 -7.81 0.67 -0.36
CA PRO A 16 -9.26 0.53 -0.39
C PRO A 16 -9.99 1.87 -0.55
N GLY A 17 -9.44 2.98 -0.05
CA GLY A 17 -9.93 4.34 -0.27
C GLY A 17 -9.64 4.94 -1.66
N MET A 18 -9.24 4.13 -2.64
CA MET A 18 -8.80 4.53 -3.99
C MET A 18 -7.60 5.51 -4.03
N GLN A 19 -6.87 5.66 -2.92
CA GLN A 19 -5.67 6.50 -2.86
C GLN A 19 -4.44 5.75 -3.38
N PRO A 20 -3.46 6.43 -3.99
CA PRO A 20 -2.20 5.79 -4.37
C PRO A 20 -1.44 5.34 -3.12
N LEU A 21 -1.02 4.07 -3.07
CA LEU A 21 -0.21 3.54 -1.96
C LEU A 21 1.23 4.05 -2.10
N VAL A 22 1.49 5.21 -1.51
CA VAL A 22 2.80 5.87 -1.51
C VAL A 22 3.43 5.77 -0.12
N LEU A 23 4.66 5.27 -0.06
CA LEU A 23 5.39 4.97 1.17
C LEU A 23 6.62 5.88 1.28
N PRO A 24 6.93 6.41 2.48
CA PRO A 24 8.03 7.35 2.65
C PRO A 24 9.42 6.69 2.63
N THR A 25 9.49 5.38 2.84
CA THR A 25 10.77 4.66 2.96
C THR A 25 10.83 3.46 2.02
N ARG A 26 12.03 3.20 1.49
CA ARG A 26 12.29 2.06 0.60
C ARG A 26 12.10 0.73 1.32
N ALA A 27 12.53 0.64 2.58
CA ALA A 27 12.43 -0.58 3.38
C ALA A 27 10.97 -1.01 3.57
N LEU A 28 10.07 -0.05 3.84
CA LEU A 28 8.64 -0.32 3.97
C LEU A 28 8.05 -0.78 2.63
N ALA A 29 8.42 -0.13 1.53
CA ALA A 29 7.99 -0.54 0.19
C ALA A 29 8.42 -1.97 -0.16
N LEU A 30 9.65 -2.36 0.18
CA LEU A 30 10.13 -3.73 -0.02
C LEU A 30 9.40 -4.74 0.86
N ALA A 31 9.12 -4.40 2.12
CA ALA A 31 8.39 -5.29 3.02
C ALA A 31 6.96 -5.53 2.54
N VAL A 32 6.26 -4.48 2.10
CA VAL A 32 4.91 -4.60 1.52
C VAL A 32 4.94 -5.35 0.19
N ALA A 33 5.98 -5.16 -0.63
CA ALA A 33 6.14 -5.91 -1.87
C ALA A 33 6.32 -7.42 -1.61
N ALA A 34 7.11 -7.78 -0.59
CA ALA A 34 7.24 -9.16 -0.16
C ALA A 34 5.89 -9.74 0.30
N GLU A 35 5.09 -9.01 1.10
CA GLU A 35 3.73 -9.46 1.47
C GLU A 35 2.85 -9.71 0.23
N TRP A 36 2.99 -8.88 -0.81
CA TRP A 36 2.26 -9.03 -2.07
C TRP A 36 2.70 -10.24 -2.88
N GLU A 37 4.00 -10.52 -2.96
CA GLU A 37 4.51 -11.70 -3.67
C GLU A 37 4.04 -13.02 -3.06
N TRP A 38 3.80 -13.03 -1.74
CA TRP A 38 3.35 -14.21 -1.01
C TRP A 38 1.83 -14.45 -1.09
N GLN A 39 1.06 -13.57 -1.73
CA GLN A 39 -0.38 -13.74 -1.88
C GLN A 39 -0.70 -14.90 -2.84
N PRO A 40 -1.62 -15.81 -2.46
CA PRO A 40 -2.08 -16.85 -3.37
C PRO A 40 -2.78 -16.24 -4.59
N LYS A 41 -2.58 -16.85 -5.77
CA LYS A 41 -3.21 -16.41 -7.03
C LYS A 41 -4.72 -16.32 -6.84
N GLY A 42 -5.27 -15.10 -6.85
CA GLY A 42 -6.68 -14.86 -6.62
C GLY A 42 -6.95 -13.54 -5.88
N LYS A 43 -7.91 -13.58 -4.96
CA LYS A 43 -8.37 -12.39 -4.23
C LYS A 43 -7.37 -12.06 -3.11
N PRO A 44 -6.70 -10.90 -3.13
CA PRO A 44 -5.76 -10.54 -2.10
C PRO A 44 -6.46 -10.49 -0.73
N ARG A 45 -5.93 -11.25 0.23
CA ARG A 45 -6.47 -11.30 1.59
C ARG A 45 -5.82 -10.21 2.42
N ILE A 46 -6.60 -9.26 2.90
CA ILE A 46 -6.12 -8.16 3.74
C ILE A 46 -5.48 -8.70 5.03
N HIS A 47 -6.04 -9.79 5.58
CA HIS A 47 -5.53 -10.44 6.80
C HIS A 47 -4.11 -10.99 6.68
N THR A 48 -3.62 -11.24 5.45
CA THR A 48 -2.25 -11.72 5.21
C THR A 48 -1.29 -10.59 4.89
N MET A 49 -1.74 -9.33 4.95
CA MET A 49 -0.95 -8.13 4.62
C MET A 49 -1.11 -7.04 5.69
N PRO A 50 -0.66 -7.29 6.93
CA PRO A 50 -0.78 -6.32 8.01
C PRO A 50 -0.05 -5.00 7.71
N LEU A 51 1.13 -5.04 7.06
CA LEU A 51 1.87 -3.81 6.75
C LEU A 51 1.16 -2.98 5.68
N MET A 52 0.65 -3.63 4.62
CA MET A 52 -0.16 -2.95 3.62
C MET A 52 -1.41 -2.31 4.24
N SER A 53 -2.11 -3.03 5.12
CA SER A 53 -3.33 -2.52 5.77
C SER A 53 -3.04 -1.28 6.60
N ILE A 54 -2.01 -1.31 7.45
CA ILE A 54 -1.62 -0.16 8.28
C ILE A 54 -1.23 1.04 7.41
N ALA A 55 -0.41 0.80 6.38
CA ALA A 55 0.00 1.86 5.46
C ALA A 55 -1.19 2.47 4.71
N ALA A 56 -2.11 1.64 4.23
CA ALA A 56 -3.33 2.10 3.56
C ALA A 56 -4.21 2.93 4.52
N THR A 57 -4.44 2.46 5.74
CA THR A 57 -5.22 3.19 6.75
C THR A 57 -4.56 4.51 7.17
N ALA A 58 -3.23 4.57 7.22
CA ALA A 58 -2.50 5.82 7.48
C ALA A 58 -2.67 6.81 6.32
N ILE A 59 -2.54 6.34 5.07
CA ILE A 59 -2.74 7.18 3.88
C ILE A 59 -4.19 7.67 3.80
N ASP A 60 -5.16 6.77 3.94
CA ASP A 60 -6.58 7.12 3.84
C ASP A 60 -6.97 8.15 4.92
N GLN A 61 -6.46 8.04 6.16
CA GLN A 61 -6.69 9.05 7.21
C GLN A 61 -6.00 10.39 6.92
N VAL A 62 -4.74 10.38 6.47
CA VAL A 62 -4.00 11.63 6.19
C VAL A 62 -4.60 12.34 4.99
N SER A 63 -5.05 11.61 3.97
CA SER A 63 -5.75 12.16 2.82
C SER A 63 -7.11 12.77 3.20
N ASP A 64 -7.85 12.14 4.13
CA ASP A 64 -9.10 12.71 4.67
C ASP A 64 -8.86 14.03 5.42
N LEU A 65 -7.84 14.06 6.27
CA LEU A 65 -7.44 15.26 7.02
C LEU A 65 -6.92 16.39 6.13
N ALA A 66 -6.32 16.08 4.98
CA ALA A 66 -5.82 17.08 4.04
C ALA A 66 -6.94 17.74 3.19
N ASN A 67 -8.16 17.20 3.22
CA ASN A 67 -9.33 17.70 2.50
C ASN A 67 -10.36 18.41 3.41
N GLN A 68 -10.03 18.63 4.68
CA GLN A 68 -10.79 19.47 5.62
C GLN A 68 -10.16 20.85 5.73
#